data_AF-A0A4T3F2Q8-F1
#
_entry.id   AF-A0A4T3F2Q8-F1
#
_cell.length_a   1.000
_cell.length_b   1.000
_cell.length_c   1.000
_cell.angle_alpha   90.00
_cell.angle_beta   90.00
_cell.angle_gamma   90.00
#
_symmetry.space_group_name_H-M   'P 1'
#
loop_
_entity.id
_entity.type
_entity.pdbx_description
1 polymer ?
#
loop_
_entity_poly.entity_id
_entity_poly.type
_entity_poly.pdbx_seq_one_letter_code
_entity_poly.pdbx_strand_id
1 'polypeptide(L)'
;MALSAGRILSGTWGVVARCFPALMGMWLLYFAIYLAASLLFALVIGMSAYSSSEIGNTASLYGFADSILLGMVLFYLGWILLWLAQLGSMTAKASPVQDIAFGEAVSAGVRSCLTLFVVTVLLGALGILALLISAVIARISGLSDELAGLGGLAVVLVPAIYLWSRLSLVVPIAAIEGGRNPFKIMARSWRLTRAHWNAIFVAAIGFAVLQLLLGLMLFVPVWLFEGGPSETTAIVFIFYLIFGFAGFAALSSIAQAAFIATIHGEITGTADAKLGETFA
;
A
#
# COMPACT_ATOMS: atom_id res chain seq x y z
N MET A 1 4.57 30.19 -5.34
CA MET A 1 4.88 29.78 -3.95
C MET A 1 5.65 28.47 -3.95
N ALA A 2 6.69 28.33 -3.11
CA ALA A 2 7.49 27.11 -3.02
C ALA A 2 6.77 26.02 -2.21
N LEU A 3 6.66 24.81 -2.78
CA LEU A 3 6.08 23.64 -2.14
C LEU A 3 7.02 23.18 -1.01
N SER A 4 6.53 23.16 0.23
CA SER A 4 7.33 22.78 1.41
C SER A 4 6.84 21.46 2.01
N ALA A 5 7.77 20.67 2.57
CA ALA A 5 7.42 19.39 3.20
C ALA A 5 6.46 19.57 4.38
N GLY A 6 6.64 20.64 5.17
CA GLY A 6 5.73 20.99 6.28
C GLY A 6 4.30 21.23 5.82
N ARG A 7 4.11 21.89 4.67
CA ARG A 7 2.78 22.14 4.09
C ARG A 7 2.10 20.85 3.62
N ILE A 8 2.84 19.92 3.01
CA ILE A 8 2.31 18.60 2.64
C ILE A 8 1.84 17.85 3.90
N LEU A 9 2.67 17.82 4.95
CA LEU A 9 2.34 17.10 6.19
C LEU A 9 1.15 17.73 6.93
N SER A 10 1.11 19.06 7.04
CA SER A 10 -0.03 19.75 7.66
C SER A 10 -1.32 19.57 6.83
N GLY A 11 -1.23 19.64 5.49
CA GLY A 11 -2.35 19.40 4.59
C GLY A 11 -2.86 17.96 4.70
N THR A 12 -1.96 16.99 4.82
CA THR A 12 -2.30 15.58 5.05
C THR A 12 -3.15 15.43 6.30
N TRP A 13 -2.77 16.06 7.41
CA TRP A 13 -3.57 16.00 8.64
C TRP A 13 -4.91 16.72 8.54
N GLY A 14 -4.98 17.83 7.82
CA GLY A 14 -6.25 18.49 7.51
C GLY A 14 -7.20 17.57 6.73
N VAL A 15 -6.69 16.87 5.71
CA VAL A 15 -7.47 15.91 4.91
C VAL A 15 -7.90 14.72 5.76
N VAL A 16 -7.00 14.14 6.56
CA VAL A 16 -7.33 13.03 7.47
C VAL A 16 -8.46 13.45 8.40
N ALA A 17 -8.33 14.57 9.12
CA ALA A 17 -9.34 15.01 10.08
C ALA A 17 -10.70 15.28 9.44
N ARG A 18 -10.73 15.91 8.26
CA ARG A 18 -11.97 16.22 7.53
C ARG A 18 -12.66 14.99 6.96
N CYS A 19 -11.89 14.08 6.36
CA CYS A 19 -12.42 12.95 5.62
C CYS A 19 -12.43 11.65 6.43
N PHE A 20 -12.01 11.66 7.70
CA PHE A 20 -11.84 10.47 8.53
C PHE A 20 -13.04 9.52 8.51
N PRO A 21 -14.29 9.96 8.74
CA PRO A 21 -15.43 9.03 8.79
C PRO A 21 -15.68 8.36 7.44
N ALA A 22 -15.54 9.11 6.35
CA ALA A 22 -15.73 8.59 4.99
C ALA A 22 -14.62 7.59 4.61
N LEU A 23 -13.36 7.91 4.95
CA LEU A 23 -12.22 7.04 4.68
C LEU A 23 -12.25 5.78 5.56
N MET A 24 -12.69 5.89 6.81
CA MET A 24 -12.91 4.74 7.69
C MET A 24 -14.04 3.84 7.17
N GLY A 25 -15.17 4.41 6.74
CA GLY A 25 -16.25 3.64 6.12
C GLY A 25 -15.80 2.91 4.86
N MET A 26 -14.92 3.52 4.07
CA MET A 26 -14.34 2.89 2.90
C MET A 26 -13.36 1.76 3.26
N TRP A 27 -12.50 1.99 4.25
CA TRP A 27 -11.62 0.95 4.77
C TRP A 27 -12.41 -0.26 5.28
N LEU A 28 -13.47 -0.02 6.06
CA LEU A 28 -14.35 -1.07 6.57
C LEU A 28 -15.06 -1.85 5.45
N LEU A 29 -15.49 -1.16 4.38
CA LEU A 29 -16.08 -1.81 3.21
C LEU A 29 -15.08 -2.80 2.58
N TYR A 30 -13.86 -2.37 2.29
CA TYR A 30 -12.83 -3.23 1.70
C TYR A 30 -12.37 -4.33 2.66
N PHE A 31 -12.29 -4.03 3.96
CA PHE A 31 -11.97 -5.00 5.00
C PHE A 31 -13.05 -6.09 5.10
N ALA A 32 -14.34 -5.73 5.01
CA ALA A 32 -15.44 -6.69 5.00
C ALA A 32 -15.39 -7.61 3.77
N ILE A 33 -15.08 -7.05 2.58
CA ILE A 33 -14.89 -7.84 1.36
C ILE A 33 -13.70 -8.79 1.50
N TYR A 34 -12.58 -8.31 2.05
CA TYR A 34 -11.39 -9.12 2.34
C TYR A 34 -11.72 -10.27 3.30
N LEU A 35 -12.43 -9.97 4.38
CA LEU A 35 -12.81 -10.96 5.39
C LEU A 35 -13.73 -12.02 4.78
N ALA A 36 -14.75 -11.62 4.01
CA ALA A 36 -15.62 -12.55 3.29
C ALA A 36 -14.84 -13.45 2.32
N ALA A 37 -13.93 -12.87 1.53
CA ALA A 37 -13.08 -13.63 0.62
C ALA A 37 -12.16 -14.62 1.37
N SER A 38 -11.59 -14.20 2.50
CA SER A 38 -10.71 -15.04 3.32
C SER A 38 -11.46 -16.23 3.96
N LEU A 39 -12.69 -16.01 4.42
CA LEU A 39 -13.55 -17.07 4.96
C LEU A 39 -13.96 -18.07 3.87
N LEU A 40 -14.34 -17.58 2.69
CA LEU A 40 -14.64 -18.43 1.54
C LEU A 40 -13.43 -19.27 1.14
N PHE A 41 -12.25 -18.66 1.10
CA PHE A 41 -11.01 -19.35 0.78
C PHE A 41 -10.65 -20.43 1.81
N ALA A 42 -10.73 -20.11 3.09
CA ALA A 42 -10.51 -21.06 4.17
C ALA A 42 -11.50 -22.24 4.12
N LEU A 43 -12.77 -21.97 3.80
CA LEU A 43 -13.79 -23.01 3.62
C LEU A 43 -13.46 -23.92 2.45
N VAL A 44 -13.05 -23.37 1.29
CA VAL A 44 -12.66 -24.16 0.12
C VAL A 44 -11.47 -25.06 0.43
N ILE A 45 -10.44 -24.54 1.11
CA ILE A 45 -9.28 -25.35 1.54
C ILE A 45 -9.72 -26.43 2.52
N GLY A 46 -10.54 -26.09 3.52
CA GLY A 46 -11.01 -27.03 4.54
C GLY A 46 -11.81 -28.18 3.94
N MET A 47 -12.72 -27.90 3.00
CA MET A 47 -13.50 -28.91 2.28
C MET A 47 -12.62 -29.78 1.36
N SER A 48 -11.60 -29.18 0.74
CA SER A 48 -10.65 -29.92 -0.11
C SER A 48 -9.77 -30.84 0.72
N ALA A 49 -9.35 -30.40 1.92
CA ALA A 49 -8.56 -31.20 2.84
C ALA A 49 -9.37 -32.38 3.39
N TYR A 50 -10.61 -32.12 3.81
CA TYR A 50 -11.53 -33.15 4.27
C TYR A 50 -11.76 -34.23 3.21
N SER A 51 -12.09 -33.84 1.97
CA SER A 51 -12.34 -34.81 0.89
C SER A 51 -11.09 -35.59 0.47
N SER A 52 -9.88 -35.00 0.57
CA SER A 52 -8.63 -35.71 0.31
C SER A 52 -8.29 -36.78 1.36
N SER A 53 -8.74 -36.59 2.60
CA SER A 53 -8.48 -37.50 3.72
C SER A 53 -9.33 -38.79 3.68
N GLU A 54 -10.51 -38.74 3.05
CA GLU A 54 -11.38 -39.91 2.88
C GLU A 54 -10.97 -40.81 1.71
N ILE A 55 -10.22 -40.27 0.73
CA ILE A 55 -9.81 -40.98 -0.46
C ILE A 55 -8.36 -41.47 -0.27
N GLY A 56 -8.17 -42.70 0.21
CA GLY A 56 -6.87 -43.35 0.45
C GLY A 56 -6.02 -43.64 -0.80
N ASN A 57 -6.12 -42.83 -1.85
CA ASN A 57 -5.42 -42.97 -3.12
C ASN A 57 -4.42 -41.83 -3.30
N THR A 58 -3.16 -42.12 -3.64
CA THR A 58 -2.13 -41.08 -3.88
C THR A 58 -2.52 -40.06 -4.97
N ALA A 59 -3.40 -40.43 -5.91
CA ALA A 59 -3.91 -39.50 -6.92
C ALA A 59 -4.82 -38.39 -6.35
N SER A 60 -5.54 -38.62 -5.25
CA SER A 60 -6.35 -37.59 -4.59
C SER A 60 -5.49 -36.54 -3.86
N LEU A 61 -4.32 -36.95 -3.37
CA LEU A 61 -3.35 -36.05 -2.73
C LEU A 61 -2.73 -35.06 -3.73
N TYR A 62 -2.42 -35.51 -4.95
CA TYR A 62 -1.93 -34.60 -6.01
C TYR A 62 -3.01 -33.60 -6.45
N GLY A 63 -4.27 -34.05 -6.62
CA GLY A 63 -5.38 -33.14 -6.94
C GLY A 63 -5.68 -32.13 -5.82
N PHE A 64 -5.50 -32.51 -4.56
CA PHE A 64 -5.59 -31.61 -3.42
C PHE A 64 -4.48 -30.56 -3.43
N ALA A 65 -3.23 -30.96 -3.63
CA ALA A 65 -2.10 -30.02 -3.69
C ALA A 65 -2.25 -29.01 -4.84
N ASP A 66 -2.67 -29.47 -6.02
CA ASP A 66 -2.89 -28.61 -7.18
C ASP A 66 -4.05 -27.62 -6.96
N SER A 67 -5.15 -28.06 -6.33
CA SER A 67 -6.28 -27.18 -6.02
C SER A 67 -5.95 -26.13 -4.96
N ILE A 68 -5.13 -26.45 -3.96
CA ILE A 68 -4.61 -25.46 -3.00
C ILE A 68 -3.74 -24.44 -3.73
N LEU A 69 -2.81 -24.89 -4.56
CA LEU A 69 -1.87 -23.99 -5.23
C LEU A 69 -2.60 -23.01 -6.16
N LEU A 70 -3.52 -23.51 -6.99
CA LEU A 70 -4.36 -22.65 -7.82
C LEU A 70 -5.22 -21.70 -6.96
N GLY A 71 -5.83 -22.21 -5.90
CA GLY A 71 -6.62 -21.43 -4.97
C GLY A 71 -5.81 -20.29 -4.34
N MET A 72 -4.59 -20.57 -3.88
CA MET A 72 -3.67 -19.58 -3.29
C MET A 72 -3.32 -18.50 -4.31
N VAL A 73 -2.98 -18.87 -5.54
CA VAL A 73 -2.66 -17.90 -6.60
C VAL A 73 -3.84 -16.97 -6.87
N LEU A 74 -5.06 -17.52 -7.00
CA LEU A 74 -6.26 -16.73 -7.24
C LEU A 74 -6.62 -15.83 -6.04
N PHE A 75 -6.46 -16.36 -4.82
CA PHE A 75 -6.71 -15.61 -3.59
C PHE A 75 -5.75 -14.42 -3.45
N TYR A 76 -4.44 -14.63 -3.64
CA TYR A 76 -3.46 -13.54 -3.58
C TYR A 76 -3.65 -12.53 -4.71
N LEU A 77 -4.00 -12.98 -5.92
CA LEU A 77 -4.34 -12.07 -7.00
C LEU A 77 -5.55 -11.21 -6.65
N GLY A 78 -6.62 -11.82 -6.13
CA GLY A 78 -7.81 -11.12 -5.65
C GLY A 78 -7.48 -10.14 -4.52
N TRP A 79 -6.64 -10.53 -3.58
CA TRP A 79 -6.17 -9.69 -2.48
C TRP A 79 -5.40 -8.45 -2.96
N ILE A 80 -4.46 -8.63 -3.90
CA ILE A 80 -3.70 -7.52 -4.50
C ILE A 80 -4.66 -6.56 -5.22
N LEU A 81 -5.58 -7.08 -6.02
CA LEU A 81 -6.55 -6.26 -6.74
C LEU A 81 -7.46 -5.48 -5.78
N LEU A 82 -7.89 -6.12 -4.70
CA LEU A 82 -8.71 -5.48 -3.66
C LEU A 82 -7.94 -4.37 -2.94
N TRP A 83 -6.67 -4.60 -2.59
CA TRP A 83 -5.80 -3.61 -1.98
C TRP A 83 -5.55 -2.40 -2.89
N LEU A 84 -5.32 -2.63 -4.19
CA LEU A 84 -5.16 -1.56 -5.17
C LEU A 84 -6.45 -0.76 -5.39
N ALA A 85 -7.59 -1.44 -5.43
CA ALA A 85 -8.90 -0.79 -5.51
C ALA A 85 -9.17 0.07 -4.27
N GLN A 86 -8.86 -0.44 -3.07
CA GLN A 86 -8.95 0.32 -1.83
C GLN A 86 -8.07 1.58 -1.87
N LEU A 87 -6.81 1.44 -2.26
CA LEU A 87 -5.87 2.57 -2.36
C LEU A 87 -6.37 3.65 -3.33
N GLY A 88 -6.89 3.25 -4.50
CA GLY A 88 -7.46 4.16 -5.49
C GLY A 88 -8.71 4.87 -4.96
N SER A 89 -9.66 4.13 -4.37
CA SER A 89 -10.91 4.69 -3.85
C SER A 89 -10.67 5.68 -2.72
N MET A 90 -9.81 5.32 -1.75
CA MET A 90 -9.49 6.18 -0.62
C MET A 90 -8.76 7.44 -1.07
N THR A 91 -7.83 7.33 -2.03
CA THR A 91 -7.13 8.49 -2.59
C THR A 91 -8.08 9.42 -3.34
N ALA A 92 -9.02 8.85 -4.11
CA ALA A 92 -10.01 9.64 -4.83
C ALA A 92 -10.94 10.41 -3.87
N LYS A 93 -11.41 9.77 -2.78
CA LYS A 93 -12.24 10.47 -1.77
C LYS A 93 -11.45 11.46 -0.91
N ALA A 94 -10.16 11.20 -0.68
CA ALA A 94 -9.28 12.10 0.05
C ALA A 94 -8.82 13.32 -0.78
N SER A 95 -9.14 13.36 -2.08
CA SER A 95 -8.73 14.44 -2.98
C SER A 95 -9.18 15.81 -2.47
N PRO A 96 -8.27 16.78 -2.29
CA PRO A 96 -8.66 18.16 -2.01
C PRO A 96 -9.14 18.91 -3.27
N VAL A 97 -8.92 18.35 -4.46
CA VAL A 97 -9.24 18.99 -5.75
C VAL A 97 -10.67 18.71 -6.18
N GLN A 98 -11.20 17.54 -5.84
CA GLN A 98 -12.54 17.11 -6.21
C GLN A 98 -13.21 16.44 -5.02
N ASP A 99 -14.39 16.92 -4.64
CA ASP A 99 -15.23 16.20 -3.68
C ASP A 99 -16.21 15.31 -4.43
N ILE A 100 -15.94 14.02 -4.40
CA ILE A 100 -16.74 12.99 -5.08
C ILE A 100 -17.58 12.21 -4.08
N ALA A 101 -18.71 11.65 -4.52
CA ALA A 101 -19.55 10.83 -3.65
C ALA A 101 -18.86 9.52 -3.26
N PHE A 102 -19.28 8.90 -2.15
CA PHE A 102 -18.69 7.65 -1.66
C PHE A 102 -18.71 6.53 -2.70
N GLY A 103 -19.84 6.31 -3.38
CA GLY A 103 -19.96 5.28 -4.43
C GLY A 103 -19.15 5.59 -5.68
N GLU A 104 -19.01 6.86 -6.05
CA GLU A 104 -18.16 7.29 -7.17
C GLU A 104 -16.69 7.03 -6.87
N ALA A 105 -16.26 7.28 -5.63
CA ALA A 105 -14.91 6.96 -5.18
C ALA A 105 -14.62 5.44 -5.25
N VAL A 106 -15.55 4.59 -4.81
CA VAL A 106 -15.44 3.13 -4.95
C VAL A 106 -15.29 2.73 -6.43
N SER A 107 -16.13 3.29 -7.30
CA SER A 107 -16.06 3.05 -8.75
C SER A 107 -14.73 3.51 -9.35
N ALA A 108 -14.20 4.65 -8.90
CA ALA A 108 -12.90 5.17 -9.33
C ALA A 108 -11.74 4.23 -8.95
N GLY A 109 -11.73 3.69 -7.72
CA GLY A 109 -10.73 2.69 -7.33
C GLY A 109 -10.84 1.39 -8.09
N VAL A 110 -12.05 0.85 -8.29
CA VAL A 110 -12.26 -0.37 -9.09
C VAL A 110 -11.81 -0.17 -10.55
N ARG A 111 -12.13 0.98 -11.16
CA ARG A 111 -11.72 1.31 -12.54
C ARG A 111 -10.22 1.51 -12.69
N SER A 112 -9.55 2.02 -11.66
CA SER A 112 -8.10 2.23 -11.66
C SER A 112 -7.30 0.98 -11.28
N CYS A 113 -7.95 -0.01 -10.66
CA CYS A 113 -7.33 -1.25 -10.18
C CYS A 113 -6.45 -1.94 -11.22
N LEU A 114 -6.94 -2.19 -12.44
CA LEU A 114 -6.16 -2.86 -13.48
C LEU A 114 -4.93 -2.06 -13.91
N THR A 115 -5.07 -0.74 -14.04
CA THR A 115 -3.96 0.14 -14.39
C THR A 115 -2.89 0.13 -13.29
N LEU A 116 -3.33 0.23 -12.03
CA LEU A 116 -2.45 0.16 -10.86
C LEU A 116 -1.82 -1.22 -10.70
N PHE A 117 -2.52 -2.29 -11.10
CA PHE A 117 -1.98 -3.64 -11.09
C PHE A 117 -0.82 -3.76 -12.06
N VAL A 118 -0.97 -3.28 -13.30
CA VAL A 118 0.13 -3.29 -14.27
C VAL A 118 1.31 -2.45 -13.77
N VAL A 119 1.07 -1.27 -13.19
CA VAL A 119 2.17 -0.48 -12.59
C VAL A 119 2.85 -1.24 -11.45
N THR A 120 2.08 -1.87 -10.57
CA THR A 120 2.60 -2.63 -9.43
C THR A 120 3.44 -3.82 -9.89
N VAL A 121 3.00 -4.54 -10.92
CA VAL A 121 3.76 -5.65 -11.53
C VAL A 121 5.07 -5.13 -12.14
N LEU A 122 5.04 -4.01 -12.88
CA LEU A 122 6.24 -3.41 -13.45
C LEU A 122 7.25 -2.97 -12.38
N LEU A 123 6.78 -2.32 -11.32
CA LEU A 123 7.63 -1.90 -10.21
C LEU A 123 8.14 -3.08 -9.38
N GLY A 124 7.32 -4.12 -9.20
CA GLY A 124 7.71 -5.37 -8.55
C GLY A 124 8.82 -6.08 -9.33
N ALA A 125 8.68 -6.20 -10.66
CA ALA A 125 9.71 -6.76 -11.53
C ALA A 125 11.04 -5.98 -11.45
N LEU A 126 10.96 -4.64 -11.44
CA LEU A 126 12.14 -3.79 -11.27
C LEU A 126 12.78 -3.97 -9.88
N GLY A 127 11.97 -4.10 -8.83
CA GLY A 127 12.44 -4.36 -7.46
C GLY A 127 13.15 -5.70 -7.34
N ILE A 128 12.59 -6.77 -7.94
CA ILE A 128 13.22 -8.09 -7.98
C ILE A 128 14.57 -8.01 -8.72
N LEU A 129 14.63 -7.34 -9.87
CA LEU A 129 15.87 -7.15 -10.61
C LEU A 129 16.92 -6.40 -9.76
N ALA A 130 16.52 -5.34 -9.06
CA ALA A 130 17.41 -4.59 -8.17
C ALA A 130 17.94 -5.45 -7.01
N LEU A 131 17.10 -6.31 -6.43
CA LEU A 131 17.49 -7.26 -5.38
C LEU A 131 18.49 -8.30 -5.91
N LEU A 132 18.26 -8.84 -7.11
CA LEU A 132 19.17 -9.79 -7.75
C LEU A 132 20.54 -9.15 -8.01
N ILE A 133 20.58 -7.92 -8.54
CA ILE A 133 21.83 -7.17 -8.75
C ILE A 133 22.55 -6.93 -7.42
N SER A 134 21.81 -6.53 -6.39
CA SER A 134 22.37 -6.28 -5.05
C SER A 134 22.98 -7.56 -4.45
N ALA A 135 22.30 -8.69 -4.60
CA ALA A 135 22.81 -9.99 -4.15
C ALA A 135 24.11 -10.39 -4.87
N VAL A 136 24.22 -10.14 -6.18
CA VAL A 136 25.44 -10.40 -6.94
C VAL A 136 26.60 -9.50 -6.47
N ILE A 137 26.35 -8.20 -6.27
CA ILE A 137 27.36 -7.25 -5.76
C ILE A 137 27.84 -7.66 -4.36
N ALA A 138 26.91 -8.05 -3.48
CA ALA A 138 27.23 -8.52 -2.13
C ALA A 138 28.15 -9.76 -2.16
N ARG A 139 27.88 -10.72 -3.06
CA ARG A 139 28.72 -11.92 -3.22
C ARG A 139 30.12 -11.62 -3.75
N ILE A 140 30.27 -10.63 -4.64
CA ILE A 140 31.57 -10.27 -5.24
C ILE A 140 32.42 -9.41 -4.27
N SER A 141 31.80 -8.60 -3.42
CA SER A 141 32.49 -7.65 -2.56
C SER A 141 33.16 -8.26 -1.32
N GLY A 142 32.93 -9.54 -1.01
CA GLY A 142 33.58 -10.23 0.12
C GLY A 142 33.25 -9.64 1.50
N LEU A 143 32.21 -8.81 1.58
CA LEU A 143 31.72 -8.25 2.84
C LEU A 143 31.18 -9.38 3.74
N SER A 144 31.32 -9.23 5.07
CA SER A 144 30.65 -10.13 6.01
C SER A 144 29.14 -10.10 5.81
N ASP A 145 28.45 -11.22 6.05
CA ASP A 145 27.02 -11.39 5.78
C ASP A 145 26.16 -10.28 6.43
N GLU A 146 26.59 -9.74 7.57
CA GLU A 146 25.91 -8.64 8.30
C GLU A 146 26.08 -7.26 7.62
N LEU A 147 27.30 -6.93 7.18
CA LEU A 147 27.57 -5.68 6.45
C LEU A 147 26.98 -5.72 5.03
N ALA A 148 26.96 -6.91 4.42
CA ALA A 148 26.25 -7.16 3.17
C ALA A 148 24.72 -6.99 3.31
N GLY A 149 24.15 -7.41 4.44
CA GLY A 149 22.73 -7.23 4.74
C GLY A 149 22.33 -5.76 4.92
N LEU A 150 23.07 -4.99 5.72
CA LEU A 150 22.82 -3.57 5.93
C LEU A 150 23.10 -2.72 4.69
N GLY A 151 24.20 -3.01 3.97
CA GLY A 151 24.52 -2.36 2.70
C GLY A 151 23.48 -2.65 1.62
N GLY A 152 23.04 -3.91 1.51
CA GLY A 152 22.00 -4.33 0.57
C GLY A 152 20.65 -3.68 0.84
N LEU A 153 20.27 -3.52 2.13
CA LEU A 153 19.07 -2.80 2.51
C LEU A 153 19.12 -1.34 2.04
N ALA A 154 20.22 -0.62 2.29
CA ALA A 154 20.37 0.77 1.87
C ALA A 154 20.31 0.94 0.33
N VAL A 155 20.94 0.01 -0.40
CA VAL A 155 20.96 0.00 -1.88
C VAL A 155 19.57 -0.19 -2.48
N VAL A 156 18.66 -0.88 -1.80
CA VAL A 156 17.28 -1.08 -2.29
C VAL A 156 16.35 0.03 -1.79
N LEU A 157 16.50 0.42 -0.53
CA LEU A 157 15.56 1.29 0.16
C LEU A 157 15.66 2.75 -0.33
N VAL A 158 16.88 3.26 -0.58
CA VAL A 158 17.07 4.63 -1.08
C VAL A 158 16.48 4.81 -2.49
N PRO A 159 16.77 3.95 -3.49
CA PRO A 159 16.11 4.01 -4.78
C PRO A 159 14.61 3.77 -4.71
N ALA A 160 14.12 2.92 -3.80
CA ALA A 160 12.70 2.69 -3.62
C ALA A 160 11.98 3.97 -3.15
N ILE A 161 12.52 4.67 -2.15
CA ILE A 161 11.96 5.95 -1.67
C ILE A 161 12.04 7.01 -2.79
N TYR A 162 13.15 7.05 -3.54
CA TYR A 162 13.29 7.94 -4.68
C TYR A 162 12.21 7.66 -5.74
N LEU A 163 12.06 6.41 -6.20
CA LEU A 163 11.03 6.02 -7.16
C LEU A 163 9.63 6.31 -6.64
N TRP A 164 9.38 6.03 -5.36
CA TRP A 164 8.11 6.34 -4.73
C TRP A 164 7.80 7.83 -4.77
N SER A 165 8.78 8.70 -4.45
CA SER A 165 8.60 10.15 -4.53
C SER A 165 8.22 10.61 -5.94
N ARG A 166 8.85 10.00 -6.97
CA ARG A 166 8.61 10.31 -8.39
C ARG A 166 7.28 9.76 -8.93
N LEU A 167 6.84 8.63 -8.38
CA LEU A 167 5.64 7.90 -8.79
C LEU A 167 4.46 8.08 -7.83
N SER A 168 4.61 8.96 -6.82
CA SER A 168 3.57 9.27 -5.83
C SER A 168 2.26 9.72 -6.48
N LEU A 169 2.31 10.35 -7.66
CA LEU A 169 1.12 10.81 -8.38
C LEU A 169 0.45 9.74 -9.24
N VAL A 170 0.99 8.52 -9.34
CA VAL A 170 0.39 7.47 -10.17
C VAL A 170 -1.03 7.12 -9.71
N VAL A 171 -1.22 6.91 -8.41
CA VAL A 171 -2.52 6.59 -7.82
C VAL A 171 -3.55 7.69 -8.08
N PRO A 172 -3.30 8.99 -7.76
CA PRO A 172 -4.28 10.04 -7.97
C PRO A 172 -4.53 10.31 -9.46
N ILE A 173 -3.52 10.21 -10.35
CA ILE A 173 -3.76 10.34 -11.80
C ILE A 173 -4.63 9.18 -12.33
N ALA A 174 -4.47 7.96 -11.81
CA ALA A 174 -5.28 6.82 -12.22
C ALA A 174 -6.72 6.91 -11.67
N ALA A 175 -6.86 7.28 -10.39
CA ALA A 175 -8.15 7.24 -9.69
C ALA A 175 -8.98 8.52 -9.89
N ILE A 176 -8.37 9.71 -9.84
CA ILE A 176 -9.06 11.00 -9.95
C ILE A 176 -9.16 11.43 -11.41
N GLU A 177 -8.03 11.41 -12.13
CA GLU A 177 -8.00 11.88 -13.52
C GLU A 177 -8.41 10.81 -14.54
N GLY A 178 -8.66 9.57 -14.09
CA GLY A 178 -9.14 8.49 -14.94
C GLY A 178 -8.12 7.97 -15.95
N GLY A 179 -6.81 8.15 -15.69
CA GLY A 179 -5.76 7.60 -16.55
C GLY A 179 -5.84 6.07 -16.62
N ARG A 180 -5.92 5.51 -17.84
CA ARG A 180 -5.99 4.06 -18.08
C ARG A 180 -4.72 3.42 -18.64
N ASN A 181 -3.80 4.22 -19.17
CA ASN A 181 -2.55 3.70 -19.73
C ASN A 181 -1.42 3.82 -18.67
N PRO A 182 -0.89 2.69 -18.17
CA PRO A 182 0.06 2.69 -17.05
C PRO A 182 1.35 3.45 -17.37
N PHE A 183 1.90 3.27 -18.57
CA PHE A 183 3.13 3.94 -19.00
C PHE A 183 2.95 5.45 -19.12
N LYS A 184 1.82 5.91 -19.69
CA LYS A 184 1.52 7.34 -19.81
C LYS A 184 1.36 7.99 -18.43
N ILE A 185 0.74 7.29 -17.47
CA ILE A 185 0.56 7.78 -16.10
C ILE A 185 1.91 7.87 -15.38
N MET A 186 2.76 6.85 -15.47
CA MET A 186 4.10 6.88 -14.87
C MET A 186 4.94 8.02 -15.45
N ALA A 187 4.96 8.17 -16.78
CA ALA A 187 5.70 9.25 -17.44
C ALA A 187 5.17 10.64 -17.04
N ARG A 188 3.85 10.79 -16.89
CA ARG A 188 3.24 12.04 -16.44
C ARG A 188 3.55 12.33 -14.98
N SER A 189 3.43 11.35 -14.09
CA SER A 189 3.83 11.46 -12.68
C SER A 189 5.28 11.92 -12.57
N TRP A 190 6.17 11.32 -13.37
CA TRP A 190 7.58 11.68 -13.41
C TRP A 190 7.83 13.13 -13.86
N ARG A 191 7.09 13.61 -14.86
CA ARG A 191 7.19 14.99 -15.34
C ARG A 191 6.70 15.99 -14.30
N LEU A 192 5.55 15.71 -13.68
CA LEU A 192 4.92 16.59 -12.69
C LEU A 192 5.74 16.70 -11.39
N THR A 193 6.32 15.60 -10.94
CA THR A 193 7.17 15.59 -9.73
C THR A 193 8.57 16.16 -9.96
N ARG A 194 8.97 16.47 -11.22
CA ARG A 194 10.34 16.90 -11.54
C ARG A 194 10.78 18.18 -10.86
N ALA A 195 9.89 19.17 -10.77
CA ALA A 195 10.22 20.48 -10.21
C ALA A 195 10.30 20.50 -8.67
N HIS A 196 9.63 19.56 -8.00
CA HIS A 196 9.43 19.59 -6.53
C HIS A 196 9.84 18.29 -5.85
N TRP A 197 10.68 17.47 -6.49
CA TRP A 197 10.99 16.12 -6.03
C TRP A 197 11.62 16.10 -4.62
N ASN A 198 12.43 17.10 -4.28
CA ASN A 198 13.09 17.22 -2.99
C ASN A 198 12.10 17.43 -1.84
N ALA A 199 11.11 18.32 -2.02
CA ALA A 199 10.08 18.56 -1.02
C ALA A 199 9.20 17.31 -0.80
N ILE A 200 8.82 16.63 -1.89
CA ILE A 200 8.06 15.38 -1.83
C ILE A 200 8.88 14.29 -1.14
N PHE A 201 10.16 14.17 -1.47
CA PHE A 201 11.06 13.18 -0.90
C PHE A 201 11.25 13.36 0.62
N VAL A 202 11.50 14.59 1.08
CA VAL A 202 11.62 14.88 2.51
C VAL A 202 10.29 14.65 3.24
N ALA A 203 9.17 15.05 2.65
CA ALA A 203 7.85 14.75 3.22
C ALA A 203 7.59 13.23 3.29
N ALA A 204 7.99 12.48 2.26
CA ALA A 204 7.88 11.02 2.20
C ALA A 204 8.67 10.35 3.32
N ILE A 205 9.91 10.79 3.56
CA ILE A 205 10.74 10.28 4.66
C ILE A 205 10.09 10.59 6.00
N GLY A 206 9.67 11.85 6.23
CA GLY A 206 9.00 12.22 7.49
C GLY A 206 7.75 11.40 7.75
N PHE A 207 6.93 11.17 6.71
CA PHE A 207 5.76 10.32 6.77
C PHE A 207 6.11 8.84 7.03
N ALA A 208 7.11 8.30 6.33
CA ALA A 208 7.55 6.92 6.50
C ALA A 208 8.11 6.65 7.89
N VAL A 209 8.92 7.58 8.43
CA VAL A 209 9.44 7.51 9.80
C VAL A 209 8.30 7.53 10.80
N LEU A 210 7.30 8.40 10.62
CA LEU A 210 6.15 8.45 11.50
C LEU A 210 5.37 7.13 11.50
N GLN A 211 5.09 6.57 10.33
CA GLN A 211 4.41 5.28 10.20
C GLN A 211 5.23 4.15 10.81
N LEU A 212 6.55 4.17 10.63
CA LEU A 212 7.46 3.20 11.24
C LEU A 212 7.41 3.28 12.77
N LEU A 213 7.48 4.49 13.33
CA LEU A 213 7.41 4.68 14.79
C LEU A 213 6.07 4.21 15.35
N LEU A 214 4.95 4.56 14.70
CA LEU A 214 3.62 4.09 15.10
C LEU A 214 3.49 2.56 15.00
N GLY A 215 4.06 1.96 13.95
CA GLY A 215 4.12 0.51 13.78
C GLY A 215 4.96 -0.15 14.86
N LEU A 216 6.14 0.39 15.18
CA LEU A 216 7.00 -0.12 16.25
C LEU A 216 6.31 -0.06 17.62
N MET A 217 5.53 0.99 17.89
CA MET A 217 4.74 1.09 19.12
C MET A 217 3.72 -0.05 19.26
N LEU A 218 3.20 -0.57 18.15
CA LEU A 218 2.31 -1.73 18.16
C LEU A 218 3.05 -3.05 18.50
N PHE A 219 4.36 -3.11 18.32
CA PHE A 219 5.14 -4.27 18.72
C PHE A 219 5.59 -4.21 20.18
N VAL A 220 5.59 -3.05 20.84
CA VAL A 220 6.05 -2.91 22.24
C VAL A 220 5.38 -3.91 23.18
N PRO A 221 4.05 -4.10 23.18
CA PRO A 221 3.43 -5.11 24.02
C PRO A 221 3.88 -6.54 23.70
N VAL A 222 4.09 -6.87 22.42
CA VAL A 222 4.58 -8.20 22.00
C VAL A 222 5.93 -8.50 22.65
N TRP A 223 6.85 -7.54 22.67
CA TRP A 223 8.15 -7.66 23.32
C TRP A 223 8.03 -7.78 24.85
N LEU A 224 7.09 -7.07 25.47
CA LEU A 224 6.84 -7.16 26.91
C LEU A 224 6.27 -8.53 27.33
N PHE A 225 5.73 -9.31 26.39
CA PHE A 225 5.22 -10.67 26.62
C PHE A 225 6.17 -11.78 26.13
N GLU A 226 7.48 -11.50 25.97
CA GLU A 226 8.50 -12.48 25.51
C GLU A 226 8.58 -13.76 26.37
N GLY A 227 8.04 -13.77 27.60
CA GLY A 227 7.91 -14.96 28.46
C GLY A 227 6.66 -15.83 28.20
N GLY A 228 5.84 -15.47 27.22
CA GLY A 228 4.54 -16.09 26.94
C GLY A 228 3.43 -15.50 27.82
N PRO A 229 2.24 -15.23 27.25
CA PRO A 229 1.11 -14.82 28.07
C PRO A 229 0.65 -15.99 28.95
N SER A 230 0.34 -15.71 30.21
CA SER A 230 -0.47 -16.62 31.04
C SER A 230 -1.83 -16.91 30.36
N GLU A 231 -2.49 -18.01 30.70
CA GLU A 231 -3.79 -18.39 30.10
C GLU A 231 -4.81 -17.23 30.12
N THR A 232 -4.86 -16.46 31.22
CA THR A 232 -5.74 -15.29 31.36
C THR A 232 -5.33 -14.11 30.50
N THR A 233 -4.03 -13.92 30.22
CA THR A 233 -3.54 -12.82 29.39
C THR A 233 -3.48 -13.17 27.91
N ALA A 234 -3.54 -14.46 27.55
CA ALA A 234 -3.50 -14.93 26.17
C ALA A 234 -4.69 -14.43 25.36
N ILE A 235 -5.89 -14.42 25.95
CA ILE A 235 -7.09 -13.89 25.30
C ILE A 235 -6.90 -12.40 24.99
N VAL A 236 -6.51 -11.60 26.00
CA VAL A 236 -6.26 -10.15 25.83
C VAL A 236 -5.21 -9.89 24.76
N PHE A 237 -4.15 -10.71 24.72
CA PHE A 237 -3.10 -10.63 23.72
C PHE A 237 -3.61 -10.93 22.30
N ILE A 238 -4.45 -11.96 22.12
CA ILE A 238 -5.09 -12.26 20.83
C ILE A 238 -5.99 -11.10 20.36
N PHE A 239 -6.80 -10.55 21.26
CA PHE A 239 -7.62 -9.37 20.96
C PHE A 239 -6.74 -8.18 20.56
N TYR A 240 -5.64 -7.94 21.28
CA TYR A 240 -4.68 -6.91 20.92
C TYR A 240 -4.07 -7.11 19.53
N LEU A 241 -3.64 -8.33 19.20
CA LEU A 241 -3.07 -8.63 17.88
C LEU A 241 -4.11 -8.41 16.77
N ILE A 242 -5.35 -8.82 16.95
CA ILE A 242 -6.39 -8.66 15.92
C ILE A 242 -6.78 -7.19 15.77
N PHE A 243 -7.23 -6.56 16.85
CA PHE A 243 -7.80 -5.21 16.80
C PHE A 243 -6.73 -4.12 16.73
N GLY A 244 -5.58 -4.32 17.36
CA GLY A 244 -4.45 -3.41 17.30
C GLY A 244 -3.85 -3.34 15.90
N PHE A 245 -3.57 -4.48 15.26
CA PHE A 245 -3.06 -4.47 13.88
C PHE A 245 -4.11 -4.03 12.87
N ALA A 246 -5.38 -4.44 13.02
CA ALA A 246 -6.45 -3.95 12.16
C ALA A 246 -6.62 -2.43 12.27
N GLY A 247 -6.62 -1.89 13.50
CA GLY A 247 -6.71 -0.46 13.75
C GLY A 247 -5.51 0.31 13.20
N PHE A 248 -4.29 -0.20 13.39
CA PHE A 248 -3.09 0.38 12.80
C PHE A 248 -3.12 0.34 11.27
N ALA A 249 -3.55 -0.77 10.67
CA ALA A 249 -3.69 -0.89 9.21
C ALA A 249 -4.73 0.11 8.67
N ALA A 250 -5.85 0.31 9.38
CA ALA A 250 -6.85 1.31 9.06
C ALA A 250 -6.25 2.72 9.07
N LEU A 251 -5.66 3.14 10.20
CA LEU A 251 -5.04 4.45 10.33
C LEU A 251 -3.94 4.69 9.30
N SER A 252 -3.10 3.67 9.07
CA SER A 252 -1.98 3.76 8.12
C SER A 252 -2.48 3.97 6.69
N SER A 253 -3.51 3.23 6.27
CA SER A 253 -4.07 3.35 4.92
C SER A 253 -4.81 4.69 4.71
N ILE A 254 -5.53 5.18 5.73
CA ILE A 254 -6.18 6.50 5.72
C ILE A 254 -5.13 7.59 5.57
N ALA A 255 -4.08 7.55 6.40
CA ALA A 255 -3.00 8.53 6.36
C ALA A 255 -2.26 8.49 5.01
N GLN A 256 -2.03 7.29 4.45
CA GLN A 256 -1.36 7.12 3.16
C GLN A 256 -2.20 7.71 2.01
N ALA A 257 -3.50 7.42 1.98
CA ALA A 257 -4.39 7.97 0.96
C ALA A 257 -4.46 9.50 1.02
N ALA A 258 -4.58 10.07 2.23
CA ALA A 258 -4.58 11.52 2.45
C ALA A 258 -3.26 12.17 2.05
N PHE A 259 -2.13 11.52 2.33
CA PHE A 259 -0.80 12.03 1.99
C PHE A 259 -0.63 12.12 0.46
N ILE A 260 -0.96 11.04 -0.24
CA ILE A 260 -0.88 10.97 -1.71
C ILE A 260 -1.84 11.99 -2.36
N ALA A 261 -3.06 12.10 -1.85
CA ALA A 261 -4.05 13.06 -2.35
C ALA A 261 -3.62 14.52 -2.14
N THR A 262 -2.99 14.82 -1.00
CA THR A 262 -2.48 16.16 -0.68
C THR A 262 -1.33 16.54 -1.60
N ILE A 263 -0.41 15.61 -1.89
CA ILE A 263 0.67 15.86 -2.87
C ILE A 263 0.07 16.19 -4.25
N HIS A 264 -0.95 15.45 -4.69
CA HIS A 264 -1.64 15.73 -5.95
C HIS A 264 -2.26 17.13 -5.95
N GLY A 265 -3.03 17.46 -4.91
CA GLY A 265 -3.68 18.77 -4.81
C GLY A 265 -2.72 19.96 -4.75
N GLU A 266 -1.59 19.82 -4.05
CA GLU A 266 -0.58 20.88 -3.98
C GLU A 266 0.14 21.09 -5.33
N ILE A 267 0.35 20.02 -6.10
CA ILE A 267 0.99 20.11 -7.41
C ILE A 267 0.03 20.64 -8.48
N THR A 268 -1.25 20.25 -8.44
CA THR A 268 -2.25 20.74 -9.40
C THR A 268 -2.70 22.17 -9.06
N GLY A 269 -2.94 22.49 -7.78
CA GLY A 269 -3.35 23.83 -7.35
C GLY A 269 -2.28 24.90 -7.60
N THR A 270 -0.99 24.54 -7.53
CA THR A 270 0.10 25.44 -7.93
C THR A 270 0.23 25.61 -9.44
N ALA A 271 -0.24 24.66 -10.24
CA ALA A 271 -0.26 24.76 -11.69
C ALA A 271 -1.36 25.71 -12.18
N ASP A 272 -2.55 25.64 -11.61
CA ASP A 272 -3.68 26.51 -11.97
C ASP A 272 -3.41 27.98 -11.62
N ALA A 273 -2.79 28.24 -10.46
CA ALA A 273 -2.38 29.60 -10.06
C ALA A 273 -1.40 30.25 -11.06
N LYS A 274 -0.43 29.48 -11.59
CA LYS A 274 0.55 29.97 -12.58
C LYS A 274 -0.06 30.21 -13.95
N LEU A 275 -1.06 29.42 -14.34
CA LEU A 275 -1.80 29.65 -15.58
C LEU A 275 -2.60 30.95 -15.48
N GLY A 276 -3.26 31.20 -14.34
CA GLY A 276 -3.96 32.47 -14.08
C GLY A 276 -3.05 33.69 -14.18
N GLU A 277 -1.83 33.63 -13.64
CA GLU A 277 -0.83 34.72 -13.73
C GLU A 277 -0.27 34.94 -15.15
N THR A 278 -0.31 33.93 -16.03
CA THR A 278 0.19 34.05 -17.42
C THR A 278 -0.83 34.68 -18.36
N PHE A 279 -2.12 34.60 -18.01
CA PHE A 279 -3.23 35.13 -18.81
C PHE A 279 -3.89 36.38 -18.20
N ALA A 280 -3.37 36.89 -17.09
CA ALA A 280 -3.74 38.18 -16.48
C ALA A 280 -2.77 39.28 -16.90
#